data_AF-A0A914QFJ8-F1
#
_entry.id   AF-A0A914QFJ8-F1
#
_cell.length_a   1.000
_cell.length_b   1.000
_cell.length_c   1.000
_cell.angle_alpha   90.00
_cell.angle_beta   90.00
_cell.angle_gamma   90.00
#
_symmetry.space_group_name_H-M   'P 1'
#
loop_
_entity.id
_entity.type
_entity.pdbx_description
1 polymer ?
#
loop_
_entity_poly.entity_id
_entity_poly.type
_entity_poly.pdbx_seq_one_letter_code
_entity_poly.pdbx_strand_id
1 'polypeptide(L)'
;MESRIEPATYTLQLNDPIDAICSDVDFNRVAIIQRCIRREQPRNATSTITVLEIKNEKLKVGPSLHVSLGKYKQTSPSSIAWSHIDETMLASTTPLGNILIWDLMKGVIKG
;
A
#
# COMPACT_ATOMS: atom_id res chain seq x y z
N MET A 1 3.48 -7.78 39.63
CA MET A 1 4.56 -7.19 38.80
C MET A 1 3.96 -7.03 37.42
N GLU A 2 3.52 -5.83 37.05
CA GLU A 2 2.92 -5.58 35.74
C GLU A 2 4.04 -5.32 34.72
N SER A 3 4.12 -6.14 33.69
CA SER A 3 5.00 -5.88 32.55
C SER A 3 4.39 -4.80 31.68
N ARG A 4 5.08 -3.66 31.55
CA ARG A 4 4.70 -2.58 30.65
C ARG A 4 5.10 -2.99 29.23
N ILE A 5 4.13 -3.15 28.34
CA ILE A 5 4.37 -3.43 26.92
C ILE A 5 4.51 -2.08 26.22
N GLU A 6 5.71 -1.78 25.71
CA GLU A 6 5.94 -0.60 24.88
C GLU A 6 6.00 -1.01 23.40
N PRO A 7 5.22 -0.38 22.50
CA PRO A 7 5.22 -0.72 21.10
C PRO A 7 6.46 -0.18 20.38
N ALA A 8 7.09 -1.00 19.54
CA ALA A 8 8.10 -0.52 18.60
C ALA A 8 7.47 0.50 17.64
N THR A 9 8.06 1.70 17.56
CA THR A 9 7.53 2.79 16.73
C THR A 9 8.49 3.12 15.59
N TYR A 10 7.97 3.14 14.37
CA TYR A 10 8.73 3.52 13.17
C TYR A 10 8.08 4.74 12.52
N THR A 11 8.87 5.76 12.22
CA THR A 11 8.39 6.98 11.55
C THR A 11 8.96 7.05 10.14
N LEU A 12 8.08 7.32 9.16
CA LEU A 12 8.46 7.50 7.77
C LEU A 12 7.94 8.84 7.28
N GLN A 13 8.81 9.65 6.67
CA GLN A 13 8.39 10.84 5.95
C GLN A 13 7.98 10.46 4.53
N LEU A 14 6.72 10.73 4.20
CA LEU A 14 6.14 10.44 2.89
C LEU A 14 5.81 11.75 2.18
N ASN A 15 6.08 11.79 0.87
CA ASN A 15 5.86 12.99 0.05
C ASN A 15 4.39 13.18 -0.36
N ASP A 16 3.63 12.09 -0.39
CA ASP A 16 2.24 12.03 -0.82
C ASP A 16 1.35 11.50 0.31
N PRO A 17 0.09 11.96 0.43
CA PRO A 17 -0.86 11.48 1.45
C PRO A 17 -1.11 9.97 1.35
N ILE A 18 -1.29 9.34 2.52
CA ILE A 18 -1.68 7.95 2.64
C ILE A 18 -3.21 7.85 2.59
N ASP A 19 -3.70 6.99 1.70
CA ASP A 19 -5.13 6.69 1.60
C ASP A 19 -5.50 5.35 2.24
N ALA A 20 -4.58 4.38 2.24
CA ALA A 20 -4.79 3.09 2.87
C ALA A 20 -3.46 2.48 3.33
N ILE A 21 -3.52 1.65 4.37
CA ILE A 21 -2.36 0.96 4.94
C ILE A 21 -2.80 -0.41 5.49
N CYS A 22 -1.97 -1.43 5.31
CA CYS A 22 -2.17 -2.74 5.95
C CYS A 22 -0.84 -3.44 6.23
N SER A 23 -0.79 -4.22 7.31
CA SER A 23 0.32 -5.13 7.58
C SER A 23 0.08 -6.50 6.96
N ASP A 24 1.16 -7.22 6.65
CA ASP A 24 1.09 -8.65 6.39
C ASP A 24 0.75 -9.42 7.68
N VAL A 25 0.58 -10.74 7.54
CA VAL A 25 0.16 -11.62 8.64
C VAL A 25 1.18 -11.64 9.78
N ASP A 26 2.47 -11.57 9.44
CA ASP A 26 3.56 -11.66 10.41
C ASP A 26 4.02 -10.30 10.94
N PHE A 27 3.38 -9.20 10.52
CA PHE A 27 3.79 -7.83 10.84
C PHE A 27 5.23 -7.48 10.45
N ASN A 28 5.78 -8.20 9.47
CA ASN A 28 7.12 -7.96 8.92
C ASN A 28 7.07 -7.04 7.71
N ARG A 29 5.90 -6.83 7.11
CA ARG A 29 5.70 -5.92 5.98
C ARG A 29 4.47 -5.05 6.17
N VAL A 30 4.53 -3.85 5.62
CA VAL A 30 3.43 -2.89 5.61
C VAL A 30 3.26 -2.36 4.20
N ALA A 31 2.08 -2.59 3.60
CA ALA A 31 1.73 -1.99 2.32
C ALA A 31 1.01 -0.66 2.57
N ILE A 32 1.42 0.37 1.82
CA ILE A 32 0.87 1.72 1.89
C ILE A 32 0.41 2.13 0.51
N ILE A 33 -0.83 2.61 0.40
CA ILE A 33 -1.34 3.29 -0.78
C ILE A 33 -1.20 4.79 -0.59
N GLN A 34 -0.47 5.42 -1.51
CA GLN A 34 -0.27 6.86 -1.55
C GLN A 34 -0.95 7.47 -2.77
N ARG A 35 -1.68 8.55 -2.57
CA ARG A 35 -2.31 9.32 -3.65
C ARG A 35 -1.35 10.35 -4.20
N CYS A 36 -0.99 10.23 -5.48
CA CYS A 36 -0.14 11.22 -6.11
C CYS A 36 -0.97 12.48 -6.45
N ILE A 37 -0.65 13.60 -5.79
CA ILE A 37 -1.31 14.88 -6.05
C ILE A 37 -0.47 15.68 -7.04
N ARG A 38 -0.53 15.34 -8.33
CA ARG A 38 0.09 16.19 -9.36
C ARG A 38 -0.84 17.36 -9.67
N ARG A 39 -0.42 18.57 -9.30
CA ARG A 39 -1.14 19.83 -9.57
C ARG A 39 -1.41 20.08 -11.05
N GLU A 40 -0.63 19.47 -11.95
CA GLU A 40 -0.65 19.79 -13.39
C GLU A 40 -1.58 18.93 -14.24
N GLN A 41 -2.05 17.77 -13.75
CA GLN A 41 -2.96 16.89 -14.53
C GLN A 41 -4.00 16.19 -13.63
N PRO A 42 -5.07 16.90 -13.23
CA PRO A 42 -6.11 16.36 -12.34
C PRO A 42 -6.93 15.20 -12.94
N ARG A 43 -6.80 14.91 -14.24
CA ARG A 43 -7.58 13.86 -14.92
C ARG A 43 -6.98 12.46 -14.81
N ASN A 44 -5.73 12.35 -14.37
CA ASN A 44 -5.02 11.08 -14.22
C ASN A 44 -4.60 10.92 -12.76
N ALA A 45 -5.55 10.58 -11.89
CA ALA A 45 -5.22 10.20 -10.52
C ALA A 45 -4.33 8.95 -10.57
N THR A 46 -3.06 9.10 -10.19
CA THR A 46 -2.14 7.99 -10.02
C THR A 46 -1.99 7.69 -8.54
N SER A 47 -1.73 6.44 -8.22
CA SER A 47 -1.44 6.02 -6.84
C SER A 47 -0.21 5.14 -6.85
N THR A 48 0.52 5.14 -5.75
CA THR A 48 1.66 4.24 -5.56
C THR A 48 1.32 3.30 -4.42
N ILE A 49 1.58 2.01 -4.63
CA ILE A 49 1.56 1.03 -3.56
C ILE A 49 3.02 0.77 -3.18
N THR A 50 3.42 1.17 -1.98
CA THR A 50 4.76 0.95 -1.47
C THR A 50 4.72 -0.09 -0.36
N VAL A 51 5.57 -1.11 -0.47
CA VAL A 51 5.76 -2.09 0.60
C VAL A 51 6.96 -1.69 1.42
N LEU A 52 6.77 -1.58 2.73
CA LEU A 52 7.81 -1.38 3.71
C LEU A 52 8.10 -2.73 4.36
N GLU A 53 9.38 -3.03 4.60
CA GLU A 53 9.82 -4.22 5.33
C GLU A 53 10.39 -3.81 6.68
N ILE A 54 9.97 -4.50 7.73
CA ILE A 54 10.51 -4.38 9.09
C ILE A 54 11.48 -5.55 9.27
N LYS A 55 12.78 -5.27 9.33
CA LYS A 55 13.83 -6.27 9.52
C LYS A 55 14.82 -5.78 10.58
N ASN A 56 15.08 -6.62 11.59
CA ASN A 56 16.01 -6.32 12.69
C ASN A 56 15.73 -4.95 13.33
N GLU A 57 14.47 -4.70 13.68
CA GLU A 57 14.02 -3.44 14.30
C GLU A 57 14.34 -2.19 13.45
N LYS A 58 14.42 -2.36 12.13
CA LYS A 58 14.63 -1.27 11.18
C LYS A 58 13.61 -1.36 10.06
N LEU A 59 13.04 -0.21 9.73
CA LEU A 59 12.16 -0.03 8.59
C LEU A 59 13.01 0.16 7.33
N LYS A 60 12.74 -0.65 6.30
CA LYS A 60 13.35 -0.53 4.97
C LYS A 60 12.24 -0.36 3.95
N VAL A 61 12.47 0.46 2.94
CA VAL A 61 11.57 0.54 1.79
C VAL A 61 11.83 -0.68 0.91
N GLY A 62 10.81 -1.53 0.76
CA GLY A 62 10.81 -2.69 -0.11
C GLY A 62 10.30 -2.33 -1.52
N PRO A 63 9.74 -3.30 -2.26
CA PRO A 63 9.25 -3.05 -3.62
C PRO A 63 8.12 -2.00 -3.63
N SER A 64 8.13 -1.14 -4.65
CA SER A 64 7.08 -0.15 -4.90
C SER A 64 6.47 -0.36 -6.27
N LEU A 65 5.14 -0.39 -6.31
CA LEU A 65 4.33 -0.49 -7.52
C LEU A 65 3.72 0.87 -7.84
N HIS A 66 4.08 1.44 -8.99
CA HIS A 66 3.38 2.60 -9.51
C HIS A 66 2.11 2.15 -10.24
N VAL A 67 0.97 2.58 -9.72
CA VAL A 67 -0.34 2.23 -10.25
C VAL A 67 -0.91 3.43 -10.99
N SER A 68 -0.92 3.34 -12.33
CA SER A 68 -1.72 4.22 -13.16
C SER A 68 -3.12 3.65 -13.28
N LEU A 69 -4.09 4.26 -12.61
CA LEU A 69 -5.48 3.87 -12.71
C LEU A 69 -6.13 4.31 -14.03
N GLY A 70 -5.39 4.85 -15.01
CA GLY A 70 -5.88 5.62 -16.16
C GLY A 70 -7.02 5.04 -17.04
N LYS A 71 -7.43 3.77 -16.88
CA LYS A 71 -8.68 3.24 -17.47
C LYS A 71 -9.91 3.48 -16.60
N TYR A 72 -9.70 3.50 -15.30
CA TYR A 72 -10.66 3.88 -14.29
C TYR A 72 -10.49 5.38 -14.10
N LYS A 73 -11.44 6.22 -14.53
CA LYS A 73 -11.47 7.67 -14.22
C LYS A 73 -11.60 7.89 -12.69
N GLN A 74 -10.67 7.36 -11.89
CA GLN A 74 -10.90 6.94 -10.52
C GLN A 74 -9.84 7.44 -9.57
N THR A 75 -10.40 7.94 -8.48
CA THR A 75 -9.81 8.18 -7.17
C THR A 75 -8.97 7.00 -6.70
N SER A 76 -7.89 7.32 -6.00
CA SER A 76 -6.99 6.35 -5.35
C SER A 76 -7.75 5.30 -4.53
N PRO A 77 -7.25 4.05 -4.43
CA PRO A 77 -7.90 3.01 -3.64
C PRO A 77 -7.98 3.42 -2.16
N SER A 78 -9.13 3.15 -1.55
CA SER A 78 -9.46 3.57 -0.17
C SER A 78 -9.29 2.46 0.88
N SER A 79 -8.93 1.25 0.44
CA SER A 79 -8.68 0.10 1.31
C SER A 79 -7.71 -0.86 0.63
N ILE A 80 -6.94 -1.60 1.43
CA ILE A 80 -5.96 -2.58 0.99
C ILE A 80 -5.87 -3.74 2.01
N ALA A 81 -5.67 -4.96 1.53
CA ALA A 81 -5.49 -6.15 2.34
C ALA A 81 -4.47 -7.10 1.72
N TRP A 82 -3.68 -7.77 2.56
CA TRP A 82 -2.80 -8.86 2.15
C TRP A 82 -3.57 -10.16 2.00
N SER A 83 -3.13 -10.99 1.06
CA SER A 83 -3.54 -12.39 1.03
C SER A 83 -2.94 -13.13 2.23
N HIS A 84 -3.74 -13.99 2.85
CA HIS A 84 -3.30 -14.87 3.94
C HIS A 84 -2.61 -16.15 3.45
N ILE A 85 -2.66 -16.43 2.14
CA ILE A 85 -2.12 -17.67 1.55
C ILE A 85 -0.87 -17.36 0.72
N ASP A 86 -0.85 -16.23 0.03
CA ASP A 86 0.24 -15.82 -0.85
C ASP A 86 0.75 -14.44 -0.44
N GLU A 87 1.91 -14.40 0.21
CA GLU A 87 2.55 -13.17 0.71
C GLU A 87 2.98 -12.18 -0.37
N THR A 88 2.76 -12.51 -1.65
CA THR A 88 3.04 -11.62 -2.78
C THR A 88 1.77 -10.95 -3.30
N MET A 89 0.60 -11.31 -2.79
CA MET A 89 -0.69 -10.89 -3.33
C MET A 89 -1.38 -9.87 -2.41
N LEU A 90 -1.89 -8.79 -3.01
CA LEU A 90 -2.67 -7.75 -2.36
C LEU A 90 -4.01 -7.58 -3.06
N ALA A 91 -5.04 -7.21 -2.30
CA ALA A 91 -6.32 -6.75 -2.84
C ALA A 91 -6.57 -5.30 -2.39
N SER A 92 -7.18 -4.48 -3.23
CA SER A 92 -7.61 -3.13 -2.86
C SER A 92 -8.95 -2.78 -3.47
N THR A 93 -9.69 -1.87 -2.84
CA THR A 93 -10.96 -1.38 -3.36
C THR A 93 -10.89 0.10 -3.73
N THR A 94 -11.53 0.49 -4.82
CA THR A 94 -11.69 1.91 -5.18
C THR A 94 -13.02 2.47 -4.67
N PRO A 95 -13.14 3.79 -4.47
CA PRO A 95 -14.41 4.44 -4.12
C PRO A 95 -15.57 4.21 -5.11
N LEU A 96 -15.29 3.73 -6.32
CA LEU A 96 -16.32 3.37 -7.30
C LEU A 96 -16.68 1.88 -7.30
N GLY A 97 -16.24 1.13 -6.28
CA GLY A 97 -16.62 -0.26 -6.07
C GLY A 97 -15.82 -1.28 -6.87
N ASN A 98 -14.71 -0.88 -7.51
CA ASN A 98 -13.82 -1.85 -8.16
C ASN A 98 -12.95 -2.58 -7.11
N ILE A 99 -12.73 -3.86 -7.35
CA ILE A 99 -11.75 -4.68 -6.63
C ILE A 99 -10.55 -4.90 -7.56
N LEU A 100 -9.35 -4.59 -7.07
CA LEU A 100 -8.11 -4.71 -7.82
C LEU A 100 -7.21 -5.72 -7.09
N ILE A 101 -6.60 -6.62 -7.84
CA ILE A 101 -5.69 -7.65 -7.34
C ILE A 101 -4.29 -7.35 -7.85
N TRP A 102 -3.30 -7.40 -6.96
CA TRP A 102 -1.92 -7.06 -7.25
C TRP A 102 -1.02 -8.23 -6.91
N ASP A 103 -0.09 -8.54 -7.81
CA ASP A 103 1.02 -9.45 -7.56
C ASP A 103 2.29 -8.60 -7.46
N LEU A 104 2.90 -8.54 -6.28
CA LEU A 104 4.09 -7.75 -6.04
C LEU A 104 5.30 -8.21 -6.85
N MET A 105 5.33 -9.46 -7.30
CA MET A 105 6.41 -10.04 -8.09
C MET A 105 6.23 -9.79 -9.58
N LYS A 106 4.99 -9.70 -10.07
CA LYS A 106 4.67 -9.53 -11.50
C LYS A 106 4.16 -8.14 -11.86
N GLY A 107 3.82 -7.32 -10.88
CA GLY A 107 3.10 -6.07 -11.07
C GLY A 107 1.57 -6.26 -11.14
N VAL A 108 0.87 -5.30 -11.75
CA VAL A 108 -0.59 -5.30 -11.81
C VAL A 108 -1.12 -6.51 -12.59
N ILE A 109 -1.77 -7.46 -11.91
CA ILE A 109 -2.57 -8.49 -12.58
C ILE A 109 -3.93 -7.86 -12.88
N LYS A 110 -4.18 -7.58 -14.16
CA LYS A 110 -5.49 -7.10 -14.60
C LYS A 110 -6.53 -8.19 -14.39
N GLY A 111 -7.52 -7.92 -13.55
CA GLY A 111 -8.85 -8.53 -13.65
C GLY A 111 -9.63 -7.93 -14.82
#